data_AF-A0A6N9NU14-F1
#
_entry.id   AF-A0A6N9NU14-F1
#
_cell.length_a   1.000
_cell.length_b   1.000
_cell.length_c   1.000
_cell.angle_alpha   90.00
_cell.angle_beta   90.00
_cell.angle_gamma   90.00
#
_symmetry.space_group_name_H-M   'P 1'
#
loop_
_entity.id
_entity.type
_entity.pdbx_description
1 polymer ?
#
loop_
_entity_poly.entity_id
_entity_poly.type
_entity_poly.pdbx_seq_one_letter_code
_entity_poly.pdbx_strand_id
1 'polypeptide(L)'
;MRTRKRSRKKKPEFSKQILTTAKWECWIITAFGLLFTAKGYDTSFFAYVIPVSWGGYAIARAFYYNKAKSENAIKLRAAYKKAGLDPEPADRQFESALEEEIRSEY
;
A
#
# COMPACT_ATOMS: atom_id res chain seq x y z
N MET A 1 -0.12 -17.66 -37.37
CA MET A 1 -1.08 -16.94 -36.51
C MET A 1 -0.67 -17.09 -35.04
N ARG A 2 -0.21 -16.01 -34.38
CA ARG A 2 0.12 -16.02 -32.94
C ARG A 2 -1.17 -15.75 -32.15
N THR A 3 -1.74 -16.76 -31.51
CA THR A 3 -2.90 -16.61 -30.62
C THR A 3 -2.52 -15.75 -29.42
N ARG A 4 -3.05 -14.52 -29.37
CA ARG A 4 -2.87 -13.59 -28.25
C ARG A 4 -3.58 -14.16 -27.04
N LYS A 5 -2.86 -14.88 -26.17
CA LYS A 5 -3.35 -15.36 -24.86
C LYS A 5 -3.93 -14.15 -24.10
N ARG A 6 -5.25 -14.05 -23.99
CA ARG A 6 -5.91 -13.10 -23.08
C ARG A 6 -5.46 -13.46 -21.67
N SER A 7 -4.53 -12.69 -21.11
CA SER A 7 -4.23 -12.73 -19.69
C SER A 7 -5.53 -12.46 -18.94
N ARG A 8 -6.12 -13.49 -18.31
CA ARG A 8 -7.19 -13.29 -17.32
C ARG A 8 -6.57 -12.41 -16.24
N LYS A 9 -7.02 -11.16 -16.14
CA LYS A 9 -6.59 -10.25 -15.06
C LYS A 9 -6.79 -11.00 -13.75
N LYS A 10 -5.70 -11.21 -13.00
CA LYS A 10 -5.77 -11.83 -11.68
C LYS A 10 -6.72 -10.98 -10.83
N LYS A 11 -7.64 -11.63 -10.10
CA LYS A 11 -8.52 -10.93 -9.17
C LYS A 11 -7.64 -10.12 -8.20
N PRO A 12 -8.00 -8.86 -7.89
CA PRO A 12 -7.25 -8.08 -6.93
C PRO A 12 -7.21 -8.84 -5.60
N GLU A 13 -6.05 -8.85 -4.96
CA GLU A 13 -5.88 -9.47 -3.63
C GLU A 13 -6.80 -8.75 -2.63
N PHE A 14 -7.32 -9.51 -1.67
CA PHE A 14 -8.23 -9.00 -0.65
C PHE A 14 -7.66 -7.77 0.09
N SER A 15 -6.34 -7.73 0.31
CA SER A 15 -5.64 -6.59 0.91
C SER A 15 -5.71 -5.31 0.06
N LYS A 16 -5.67 -5.43 -1.28
CA LYS A 16 -5.84 -4.28 -2.20
C LYS A 16 -7.27 -3.76 -2.18
N GLN A 17 -8.24 -4.66 -2.03
CA GLN A 17 -9.65 -4.29 -1.95
C GLN A 17 -9.92 -3.49 -0.67
N ILE A 18 -9.48 -3.99 0.48
CA ILE A 18 -9.62 -3.28 1.78
C ILE A 18 -8.99 -1.89 1.71
N LEU A 19 -7.77 -1.78 1.20
CA LEU A 19 -7.09 -0.49 1.09
C LEU A 19 -7.84 0.47 0.14
N THR A 20 -8.47 -0.05 -0.92
CA THR A 20 -9.27 0.78 -1.82
C THR A 20 -10.55 1.27 -1.15
N THR A 21 -11.24 0.40 -0.42
CA THR A 21 -12.46 0.76 0.33
C THR A 21 -12.16 1.78 1.42
N ALA A 22 -11.13 1.55 2.25
CA ALA A 22 -10.72 2.47 3.32
C ALA A 22 -10.33 3.85 2.78
N LYS A 23 -9.70 3.90 1.60
CA LYS A 23 -9.42 5.18 0.91
C LYS A 23 -10.71 5.94 0.61
N TRP A 24 -11.73 5.26 0.08
CA TRP A 24 -13.01 5.90 -0.23
C TRP A 24 -13.73 6.39 1.02
N GLU A 25 -13.71 5.62 2.11
CA GLU A 25 -14.27 6.03 3.41
C GLU A 25 -13.60 7.32 3.92
N CYS A 26 -12.27 7.43 3.86
CA CYS A 26 -11.54 8.64 4.24
C CYS A 26 -11.97 9.85 3.41
N TRP A 27 -12.10 9.69 2.09
CA TRP A 27 -12.54 10.77 1.19
C TRP A 27 -13.99 11.19 1.46
N ILE A 28 -14.88 10.24 1.75
CA ILE A 28 -16.27 10.53 2.08
C ILE A 28 -16.34 11.38 3.35
N ILE A 29 -15.68 10.94 4.43
CA ILE A 29 -15.64 11.68 5.71
C ILE A 29 -15.08 13.09 5.50
N THR A 30 -13.99 13.20 4.75
CA THR A 30 -13.35 14.50 4.46
C THR A 30 -14.29 15.42 3.67
N ALA A 31 -14.96 14.90 2.64
CA ALA A 31 -15.90 15.67 1.84
C ALA A 31 -17.09 16.18 2.67
N PHE A 32 -17.65 15.34 3.55
CA PHE A 32 -18.70 15.76 4.48
C PHE A 32 -18.22 16.83 5.45
N GLY A 33 -17.01 16.70 6.01
CA GLY A 33 -16.42 17.73 6.87
C GLY A 33 -16.28 19.08 6.15
N LEU A 34 -15.83 19.08 4.89
CA LEU A 34 -15.75 20.29 4.07
C LEU A 34 -17.12 20.90 3.78
N LEU A 35 -18.12 20.07 3.42
CA LEU A 35 -19.49 20.53 3.18
C LEU A 35 -20.12 21.16 4.43
N PHE A 36 -19.89 20.56 5.60
CA PHE A 36 -20.42 21.07 6.88
C PHE A 36 -19.74 22.39 7.26
N THR A 37 -18.42 22.47 7.08
CA THR A 37 -17.66 23.71 7.26
C THR A 37 -18.20 24.83 6.37
N ALA A 38 -18.45 24.54 5.10
CA ALA A 38 -18.96 25.52 4.13
C ALA A 38 -20.38 26.01 4.47
N LYS A 39 -21.16 25.21 5.21
CA LYS A 39 -22.52 25.56 5.68
C LYS A 39 -22.53 26.23 7.06
N GLY A 40 -21.38 26.35 7.72
CA GLY A 40 -21.27 26.93 9.07
C GLY A 40 -21.82 26.03 10.17
N TYR A 41 -21.90 24.71 9.96
CA TYR A 41 -22.27 23.76 11.01
C TYR A 41 -21.08 23.49 11.94
N ASP A 42 -21.36 22.95 13.13
CA ASP A 42 -20.30 22.51 14.05
C ASP A 42 -19.50 21.35 13.42
N THR A 43 -18.18 21.55 13.35
CA THR A 43 -17.23 20.60 12.75
C THR A 43 -16.27 20.01 13.79
N SER A 44 -16.52 20.22 15.08
CA SER A 44 -15.68 19.73 16.18
C SER A 44 -15.44 18.22 16.07
N PHE A 45 -16.47 17.45 15.71
CA PHE A 45 -16.35 16.02 15.45
C PHE A 45 -15.38 15.69 14.30
N PHE A 46 -15.50 16.38 13.16
CA PHE A 46 -14.67 16.14 11.98
C PHE A 46 -13.20 16.48 12.22
N ALA A 47 -12.90 17.43 13.11
CA ALA A 47 -11.53 17.78 13.49
C ALA A 47 -10.77 16.60 14.13
N TYR A 48 -11.47 15.68 14.80
CA TYR A 48 -10.88 14.46 15.35
C TYR A 48 -10.94 13.28 14.37
N VAL A 49 -12.08 13.09 13.71
CA VAL A 49 -12.29 11.89 12.89
C VAL A 49 -11.45 11.91 11.62
N ILE A 50 -11.32 13.04 10.93
CA ILE A 50 -10.53 13.14 9.70
C ILE A 50 -9.07 12.69 9.93
N PRO A 51 -8.30 13.28 10.88
CA PRO A 51 -6.92 12.85 11.09
C PRO A 51 -6.82 11.40 11.59
N VAL A 52 -7.74 10.93 12.43
CA VAL A 52 -7.75 9.53 12.90
C VAL A 52 -7.97 8.55 11.74
N SER A 53 -8.92 8.82 10.85
CA SER A 53 -9.18 7.97 9.68
C SER A 53 -7.99 7.94 8.73
N TRP A 54 -7.39 9.09 8.42
CA TRP A 54 -6.22 9.17 7.54
C TRP A 54 -4.97 8.54 8.17
N GLY A 55 -4.78 8.70 9.48
CA GLY A 55 -3.71 8.02 10.23
C GLY A 55 -3.85 6.50 10.19
N GLY A 56 -5.04 5.98 10.46
CA GLY A 56 -5.34 4.55 10.32
C GLY A 56 -5.12 4.03 8.90
N TYR A 57 -5.53 4.81 7.89
CA TYR A 57 -5.29 4.48 6.49
C TYR A 57 -3.80 4.44 6.13
N ALA A 58 -3.00 5.39 6.62
CA ALA A 58 -1.55 5.43 6.40
C ALA A 58 -0.86 4.20 7.00
N ILE A 59 -1.24 3.80 8.22
CA ILE A 59 -0.73 2.58 8.87
C ILE A 59 -1.09 1.34 8.05
N ALA A 60 -2.36 1.21 7.63
CA ALA A 60 -2.81 0.09 6.80
C ALA A 60 -2.04 0.03 5.45
N ARG A 61 -1.76 1.20 4.86
CA ARG A 61 -0.96 1.32 3.63
C ARG A 61 0.49 0.89 3.85
N ALA A 62 1.11 1.29 4.96
CA ALA A 62 2.46 0.85 5.33
C ALA A 62 2.54 -0.67 5.49
N PHE A 63 1.60 -1.28 6.21
CA PHE A 63 1.50 -2.74 6.32
C PHE A 63 1.33 -3.42 4.95
N TYR A 64 0.51 -2.84 4.07
CA TYR A 64 0.32 -3.36 2.73
C TYR A 64 1.63 -3.30 1.91
N TYR A 65 2.39 -2.20 1.98
CA TYR A 65 3.66 -2.08 1.27
C TYR A 65 4.73 -3.02 1.80
N ASN A 66 4.85 -3.17 3.12
CA ASN A 66 5.77 -4.12 3.73
C ASN A 66 5.48 -5.56 3.28
N LYS A 67 4.19 -5.91 3.20
CA LYS A 67 3.77 -7.20 2.64
C LYS A 67 4.11 -7.34 1.15
N ALA A 68 3.86 -6.31 0.35
CA ALA A 68 4.15 -6.37 -1.09
C ALA A 68 5.68 -6.47 -1.35
N LYS A 69 6.48 -5.76 -0.55
CA LYS A 69 7.95 -5.79 -0.57
C LYS A 69 8.46 -7.20 -0.25
N SER A 70 7.98 -7.83 0.83
CA SER A 70 8.38 -9.21 1.19
C SER A 70 7.96 -10.26 0.17
N GLU A 71 6.74 -10.17 -0.38
CA GLU A 71 6.30 -11.08 -1.43
C GLU A 71 7.11 -10.95 -2.72
N ASN A 72 7.50 -9.72 -3.09
CA ASN A 72 8.31 -9.48 -4.27
C ASN A 72 9.74 -10.00 -4.07
N ALA A 73 10.31 -9.85 -2.87
CA ALA A 73 11.61 -10.40 -2.50
C ALA A 73 11.66 -11.92 -2.69
N ILE A 74 10.67 -12.63 -2.15
CA ILE A 74 10.58 -14.10 -2.26
C ILE A 74 10.46 -14.53 -3.72
N LYS A 75 9.63 -13.84 -4.52
CA LYS A 75 9.47 -14.12 -5.95
C LYS A 75 10.78 -13.89 -6.71
N LEU A 76 11.54 -12.86 -6.36
CA LEU A 76 12.82 -12.55 -6.96
C LEU A 76 13.87 -13.62 -6.62
N ARG A 77 14.02 -13.99 -5.33
CA ARG A 77 14.89 -15.09 -4.88
C ARG A 77 14.61 -16.40 -5.61
N ALA A 78 13.33 -16.74 -5.75
CA ALA A 78 12.90 -17.94 -6.47
C ALA A 78 13.26 -17.88 -7.98
N ALA A 79 13.13 -16.70 -8.60
CA ALA A 79 13.49 -16.50 -10.00
C ALA A 79 15.01 -16.62 -10.24
N TYR A 80 15.84 -16.05 -9.36
CA TYR A 80 17.30 -16.15 -9.43
C TYR A 80 17.78 -17.60 -9.27
N LYS A 81 17.25 -18.30 -8.25
CA LYS A 81 17.54 -19.74 -8.04
C LYS A 81 17.18 -20.58 -9.27
N LYS A 82 16.05 -20.29 -9.93
CA LYS A 82 15.64 -20.99 -11.16
C LYS A 82 16.55 -20.69 -12.35
N ALA A 83 17.13 -19.49 -12.41
CA ALA A 83 18.06 -19.08 -13.47
C ALA A 83 19.50 -19.56 -13.23
N GLY A 84 19.80 -20.19 -12.09
CA GLY A 84 21.17 -20.56 -11.71
C GLY A 84 22.07 -19.36 -11.40
N LEU A 85 21.48 -18.19 -11.15
CA LEU A 85 22.16 -16.96 -10.77
C LEU A 85 22.24 -16.85 -9.25
N ASP A 86 23.34 -16.29 -8.75
CA ASP A 86 23.53 -16.03 -7.32
C ASP A 86 22.50 -14.99 -6.83
N PRO A 87 21.66 -15.30 -5.82
CA PRO A 87 20.68 -14.37 -5.25
C PRO A 87 21.29 -13.31 -4.32
N GLU A 88 22.54 -13.47 -3.86
CA GLU A 88 23.25 -12.53 -2.98
C GLU A 88 23.09 -11.03 -3.34
N PRO A 89 23.31 -10.58 -4.59
CA PRO A 89 23.19 -9.16 -4.94
C PRO A 89 21.76 -8.63 -4.79
N ALA A 90 20.74 -9.46 -5.08
CA ALA A 90 19.34 -9.07 -4.92
C ALA A 90 18.95 -8.96 -3.43
N ASP A 91 19.53 -9.81 -2.60
CA ASP A 91 19.30 -9.82 -1.15
C ASP A 91 19.96 -8.63 -0.45
N ARG A 92 21.22 -8.32 -0.78
CA ARG A 92 21.90 -7.13 -0.26
C ARG A 92 21.21 -5.83 -0.68
N GLN A 93 20.70 -5.76 -1.92
CA GLN A 93 19.95 -4.59 -2.38
C GLN A 93 18.62 -4.44 -1.62
N PHE A 94 18.00 -5.55 -1.22
CA PHE A 94 16.80 -5.54 -0.39
C PHE A 94 17.08 -5.11 1.04
N GLU A 95 18.14 -5.64 1.65
CA GLU A 95 18.54 -5.32 3.02
C GLU A 95 19.01 -3.87 3.13
N SER A 96 19.87 -3.39 2.22
CA SER A 96 20.27 -1.98 2.18
C SER A 96 19.08 -1.03 2.00
N ALA A 97 18.14 -1.35 1.11
CA ALA A 97 16.92 -0.55 0.93
C ALA A 97 15.95 -0.66 2.12
N LEU A 98 16.11 -1.63 3.02
CA LEU A 98 15.35 -1.73 4.26
C LEU A 98 16.05 -0.92 5.37
N GLU A 99 17.38 -1.04 5.47
CA GLU A 99 18.21 -0.29 6.41
C GLU A 99 18.18 1.22 6.14
N GLU A 100 18.19 1.64 4.88
CA GLU A 100 18.06 3.04 4.49
C GLU A 100 16.67 3.60 4.84
N GLU A 101 15.62 2.80 4.66
CA GLU A 101 14.25 3.17 5.03
C GLU A 101 14.09 3.29 6.54
N ILE A 102 14.67 2.36 7.33
CA ILE A 102 14.70 2.45 8.79
C ILE A 102 15.51 3.67 9.24
N ARG A 103 16.68 3.91 8.64
CA ARG A 103 17.53 5.07 8.99
C ARG A 103 16.90 6.41 8.61
N SER A 104 16.05 6.45 7.60
CA SER A 104 15.29 7.65 7.23
C SER A 104 14.17 8.01 8.23
N GLU A 105 13.73 7.07 9.06
CA GLU A 105 12.70 7.32 10.08
C GLU A 105 13.26 7.78 11.44
N TYR A 106 14.59 7.83 11.61
CA TYR A 106 15.30 8.29 12.82
C TYR A 106 16.17 9.52 12.55
#